data_AF-A0A1F6FG93-F1
#
_entry.id   AF-A0A1F6FG93-F1
#
_cell.length_a   1.000
_cell.length_b   1.000
_cell.length_c   1.000
_cell.angle_alpha   90.00
_cell.angle_beta   90.00
_cell.angle_gamma   90.00
#
_symmetry.space_group_name_H-M   'P 1'
#
loop_
_entity.id
_entity.type
_entity.pdbx_description
1 polymer ?
#
loop_
_entity_poly.entity_id
_entity_poly.type
_entity_poly.pdbx_seq_one_letter_code
_entity_poly.pdbx_strand_id
1 'polypeptide(L)'
;MATNVQVDKNNNESSANVIRRFTKRVQGAGIVPKVRAGRYYTRLKSRNVQRFAKLKKLAKKETYEKLLKLGKIAEQRSYRR
;
A
#
# COMPACT_ATOMS: atom_id res chain seq x y z
N MET A 1 12.08 -5.92 -23.55
CA MET A 1 11.80 -5.80 -22.09
C MET A 1 10.86 -4.63 -21.87
N ALA A 2 9.86 -4.76 -20.98
CA ALA A 2 8.92 -3.67 -20.70
C ALA A 2 9.47 -2.75 -19.59
N THR A 3 9.46 -1.44 -19.82
CA THR A 3 9.88 -0.44 -18.83
C THR A 3 8.74 -0.19 -17.84
N ASN A 4 8.87 -0.69 -16.61
CA ASN A 4 7.80 -0.58 -15.60
C ASN A 4 7.67 0.83 -15.00
N VAL A 5 8.79 1.55 -14.83
CA VAL A 5 8.81 2.94 -14.33
C VAL A 5 9.94 3.69 -15.02
N GLN A 6 9.61 4.81 -15.66
CA GLN A 6 10.57 5.76 -16.21
C GLN A 6 10.25 7.18 -15.72
N VAL A 7 11.30 7.97 -15.52
CA VAL A 7 11.23 9.37 -15.12
C VAL A 7 12.33 10.14 -15.83
N ASP A 8 11.94 11.04 -16.72
CA ASP A 8 12.88 11.97 -17.37
C ASP A 8 12.93 13.29 -16.59
N LYS A 9 14.10 13.94 -16.59
CA LYS A 9 14.32 15.20 -15.85
C LYS A 9 13.67 16.36 -16.60
N ASN A 10 12.94 17.23 -15.89
CA ASN A 10 12.43 18.47 -16.47
C ASN A 10 13.51 19.58 -16.42
N ASN A 11 13.45 20.54 -17.35
CA ASN A 11 14.48 21.58 -17.53
C ASN A 11 14.90 22.32 -16.24
N ASN A 12 13.95 22.65 -15.35
CA ASN A 12 14.23 23.37 -14.09
C ASN A 12 14.07 22.50 -12.83
N GLU A 13 14.15 21.18 -12.96
CA GLU A 13 14.01 20.28 -11.81
C GLU A 13 15.35 19.97 -11.14
N SER A 14 15.40 20.09 -9.81
CA SER A 14 16.53 19.59 -9.02
C SER A 14 16.59 18.06 -9.04
N SER A 15 17.79 17.49 -9.06
CA SER A 15 18.02 16.03 -9.01
C SER A 15 17.28 15.35 -7.84
N ALA A 16 17.16 16.03 -6.70
CA ALA A 16 16.42 15.52 -5.54
C ALA A 16 14.91 15.33 -5.84
N ASN A 17 14.31 16.24 -6.61
CA ASN A 17 12.91 16.14 -7.01
C ASN A 17 12.68 15.00 -8.01
N VAL A 18 13.60 14.79 -8.95
CA VAL A 18 13.58 13.65 -9.88
C VAL A 18 13.55 12.33 -9.11
N ILE A 19 14.47 12.17 -8.13
CA ILE A 19 14.56 10.97 -7.28
C ILE A 19 13.26 10.78 -6.48
N ARG A 20 12.69 11.87 -5.93
CA ARG A 20 11.42 11.80 -5.20
C ARG A 20 10.29 11.28 -6.10
N ARG A 21 10.14 11.81 -7.32
CA ARG A 21 9.10 11.35 -8.27
C ARG A 21 9.31 9.89 -8.65
N PHE A 22 10.55 9.50 -8.93
CA PHE A 22 10.89 8.10 -9.22
C PHE A 22 10.49 7.20 -8.07
N THR A 23 10.89 7.55 -6.85
CA THR A 23 10.54 6.81 -5.63
C THR A 23 9.02 6.69 -5.48
N LYS A 24 8.27 7.77 -5.72
CA LYS A 24 6.80 7.77 -5.67
C LYS A 24 6.16 6.89 -6.72
N ARG A 25 6.63 6.93 -7.98
CA ARG A 25 6.14 6.05 -9.04
C ARG A 25 6.46 4.58 -8.75
N VAL A 26 7.65 4.27 -8.27
CA VAL A 26 8.05 2.90 -7.87
C VAL A 26 7.19 2.38 -6.71
N GLN A 27 6.92 3.22 -5.71
CA GLN A 27 6.05 2.88 -4.58
C GLN A 27 4.60 2.67 -5.03
N GLY A 28 4.05 3.59 -5.84
CA GLY A 28 2.69 3.51 -6.37
C GLY A 28 2.47 2.31 -7.30
N ALA A 29 3.50 1.92 -8.07
CA ALA A 29 3.47 0.73 -8.91
C ALA A 29 3.52 -0.59 -8.11
N GLY A 30 3.73 -0.54 -6.78
CA GLY A 30 3.71 -1.73 -5.93
C GLY A 30 4.82 -2.75 -6.22
N ILE A 31 5.89 -2.34 -6.91
CA ILE A 31 7.00 -3.23 -7.32
C ILE A 31 7.70 -3.79 -6.08
N VAL A 32 8.06 -2.90 -5.14
CA VAL A 32 8.77 -3.27 -3.91
C VAL A 32 7.98 -4.27 -3.05
N PRO A 33 6.69 -4.04 -2.70
CA PRO A 33 5.94 -5.03 -1.93
C PRO A 33 5.75 -6.35 -2.68
N LYS A 34 5.58 -6.34 -4.01
CA LYS A 34 5.48 -7.56 -4.82
C LYS A 34 6.76 -8.41 -4.73
N VAL A 35 7.92 -7.80 -4.96
CA VAL A 35 9.22 -8.50 -4.87
C VAL A 35 9.48 -8.98 -3.45
N ARG A 36 9.16 -8.18 -2.43
CA ARG A 36 9.30 -8.59 -1.02
C ARG A 36 8.39 -9.75 -0.65
N ALA A 37 7.14 -9.76 -1.13
CA ALA A 37 6.19 -10.84 -0.87
C ALA A 37 6.62 -12.17 -1.50
N GLY A 38 7.29 -12.14 -2.65
CA GLY A 38 7.81 -13.32 -3.33
C GLY A 38 9.23 -13.74 -2.94
N ARG A 39 9.90 -13.03 -2.00
CA ARG A 39 11.30 -13.30 -1.63
C ARG A 39 11.51 -14.69 -1.03
N TYR A 40 10.55 -15.16 -0.24
CA TYR A 40 10.61 -16.44 0.45
C TYR A 40 9.35 -17.25 0.18
N TYR A 41 9.50 -18.58 0.19
CA TYR A 41 8.37 -19.48 0.05
C TYR A 41 7.41 -19.30 1.23
N THR A 42 6.11 -19.25 0.92
CA THR A 42 5.04 -19.27 1.92
C THR A 42 4.04 -20.36 1.58
N ARG A 43 3.61 -21.12 2.58
CA ARG A 43 2.60 -22.18 2.40
C ARG A 43 1.25 -21.56 2.01
N LEU A 44 0.58 -22.16 1.04
CA LEU A 44 -0.81 -21.85 0.70
C LEU A 44 -1.73 -22.13 1.89
N LYS A 45 -2.50 -21.11 2.31
CA LYS A 45 -3.45 -21.22 3.42
C LYS A 45 -4.68 -22.00 2.99
N SER A 46 -5.23 -22.82 3.90
CA SER A 46 -6.50 -23.51 3.67
C SER A 46 -7.67 -22.52 3.61
N ARG A 47 -8.79 -22.94 2.98
CA ARG A 47 -10.00 -22.13 2.83
C ARG A 47 -10.54 -21.61 4.17
N ASN A 48 -10.49 -22.44 5.22
CA ASN A 48 -10.98 -22.06 6.55
C ASN A 48 -10.14 -20.95 7.18
N VAL A 49 -8.81 -21.03 7.05
CA VAL A 49 -7.89 -19.99 7.56
C VAL A 49 -8.10 -18.67 6.82
N GLN A 50 -8.31 -18.72 5.51
CA GLN A 50 -8.63 -17.54 4.70
C GLN A 50 -9.96 -16.90 5.13
N ARG A 51 -11.00 -17.72 5.33
CA ARG A 51 -12.33 -17.27 5.80
C ARG A 51 -12.21 -16.59 7.17
N PHE A 52 -11.54 -17.20 8.13
CA PHE A 52 -11.35 -16.65 9.47
C PHE A 52 -10.63 -15.29 9.43
N ALA A 53 -9.54 -15.19 8.66
CA ALA A 53 -8.82 -13.93 8.49
C ALA A 53 -9.70 -12.83 7.87
N LYS A 54 -10.54 -13.18 6.89
CA LYS A 54 -11.49 -12.25 6.28
C LYS A 54 -12.55 -11.78 7.27
N LEU A 55 -13.14 -12.67 8.07
CA LEU A 55 -14.12 -12.32 9.11
C LEU A 55 -13.52 -11.36 10.15
N LYS A 56 -12.30 -11.64 10.62
CA LYS A 56 -11.57 -10.75 11.54
C LYS A 56 -11.35 -9.36 10.95
N LYS A 57 -11.06 -9.27 9.65
CA LYS A 57 -10.90 -7.97 8.95
C LYS A 57 -12.21 -7.20 8.88
N LEU A 58 -13.33 -7.87 8.62
CA LEU A 58 -14.66 -7.24 8.57
C LEU A 58 -15.09 -6.74 9.95
N ALA A 59 -14.94 -7.56 11.00
CA ALA A 59 -15.24 -7.14 12.37
C ALA A 59 -14.44 -5.91 12.78
N LYS A 60 -13.14 -5.86 12.46
CA LYS A 60 -12.31 -4.67 12.72
C LYS A 60 -12.82 -3.43 11.97
N LYS A 61 -13.23 -3.59 10.71
CA LYS A 61 -13.78 -2.49 9.91
C LYS A 61 -15.05 -1.93 10.56
N GLU A 62 -15.97 -2.79 10.97
CA GLU A 62 -17.21 -2.41 11.65
C GLU A 62 -16.92 -1.66 12.96
N THR A 63 -16.00 -2.17 13.79
CA THR A 63 -15.60 -1.50 15.03
C THR A 63 -15.02 -0.10 14.77
N TYR A 64 -14.21 0.05 13.72
CA TYR A 64 -13.63 1.33 13.34
C TYR A 64 -14.72 2.32 12.90
N GLU A 65 -15.64 1.90 12.04
CA GLU A 65 -16.75 2.74 11.56
C GLU A 65 -17.67 3.20 12.70
N LYS A 66 -17.96 2.30 13.66
CA LYS A 66 -18.72 2.66 14.87
C LYS A 66 -18.00 3.71 15.72
N LEU A 67 -16.70 3.52 15.98
CA LEU A 67 -15.91 4.45 16.78
C LEU A 67 -15.72 5.81 16.09
N LEU A 68 -15.56 5.81 14.77
CA LEU A 68 -15.51 7.02 13.94
C LEU A 68 -16.83 7.78 14.04
N LYS A 69 -17.97 7.10 13.90
CA LYS A 69 -19.31 7.71 14.03
C LYS A 69 -19.57 8.27 15.42
N LEU A 70 -19.03 7.63 16.46
CA LEU A 70 -19.10 8.11 17.85
C LEU A 70 -18.10 9.23 18.14
N GLY A 71 -17.29 9.67 17.17
CA GLY A 71 -16.27 10.71 17.37
C GLY A 71 -15.10 10.29 18.28
N LYS A 72 -15.00 8.99 18.63
CA LYS A 72 -13.95 8.46 19.52
C LYS A 72 -12.60 8.29 18.83
N ILE A 73 -12.60 8.34 17.50
CA ILE A 73 -11.40 8.22 16.68
C ILE A 73 -11.43 9.36 15.66
N ALA A 74 -10.29 10.05 15.51
CA ALA A 74 -10.11 11.01 14.44
C ALA A 74 -10.06 10.30 13.09
N GLU A 75 -10.77 10.83 12.09
CA GLU A 75 -10.62 10.36 10.72
C GLU A 75 -9.14 10.47 10.34
N GLN A 76 -8.53 9.33 10.04
CA GLN A 76 -7.18 9.32 9.50
C GLN A 76 -7.31 9.92 8.10
N ARG A 77 -7.12 11.24 8.00
CA ARG A 77 -6.82 11.90 6.73
C ARG A 77 -5.57 11.22 6.22
N SER A 78 -5.77 10.21 5.38
CA SER A 78 -4.71 9.61 4.61
C SER A 78 -4.13 10.76 3.80
N TYR A 79 -3.06 11.37 4.29
CA TYR A 79 -2.08 12.00 3.42
C TYR A 79 -1.56 10.86 2.57
N ARG A 80 -2.30 10.60 1.48
CA ARG A 80 -1.95 9.68 0.42
C ARG A 80 -0.62 10.22 -0.11
N ARG A 81 0.46 9.67 0.43
CA ARG A 81 1.82 10.10 0.20
C ARG A 81 2.27 9.59 -1.15
#